data_AF-Q8ISE6-F1
#
_entry.id   AF-Q8ISE6-F1
#
_cell.length_a   1.000
_cell.length_b   1.000
_cell.length_c   1.000
_cell.angle_alpha   90.00
_cell.angle_beta   90.00
_cell.angle_gamma   90.00
#
_symmetry.space_group_name_H-M   'P 1'
#
loop_
_entity.id
_entity.type
_entity.pdbx_description
1 polymer ?
#
loop_
_entity_poly.entity_id
_entity_poly.type
_entity_poly.pdbx_seq_one_letter_code
_entity_poly.pdbx_strand_id
1 'polypeptide(L)'
;QKQQAIANEKVPEQPLHCCGGMSQGFIGYMFQQSLQNELAKRGHPHTVATVITQSIVDENDPAFQNPTKPIGQFFSEEQAKKMIAEGATMKEDAGRGWRVVVPSPQPKSIAEAEAVKT
;
A
#
# COMPACT_ATOMS: atom_id res chain seq x y z
N GLN A 1 0.05 -13.99 -19.59
CA GLN A 1 -1.44 -13.94 -19.54
C GLN A 1 -1.84 -12.57 -19.01
N LYS A 2 -2.79 -11.85 -19.63
CA LYS A 2 -3.29 -10.55 -19.13
C LYS A 2 -4.57 -10.77 -18.34
N GLN A 3 -4.48 -10.93 -17.03
CA GLN A 3 -5.62 -11.27 -16.17
C GLN A 3 -6.46 -10.04 -15.78
N GLN A 4 -5.89 -8.84 -15.78
CA GLN A 4 -6.58 -7.60 -15.41
C GLN A 4 -7.67 -7.16 -16.41
N ALA A 5 -7.71 -7.71 -17.62
CA ALA A 5 -8.67 -7.31 -18.66
C ALA A 5 -10.09 -7.90 -18.45
N ILE A 6 -10.31 -8.75 -17.45
CA ILE A 6 -11.60 -9.41 -17.15
C ILE A 6 -12.18 -8.93 -15.81
N ALA A 7 -11.66 -7.84 -15.23
CA ALA A 7 -12.21 -7.25 -14.00
C ALA A 7 -13.36 -6.29 -14.32
N ASN A 8 -14.42 -6.79 -14.95
CA ASN A 8 -15.70 -6.08 -15.06
C ASN A 8 -16.71 -6.78 -14.15
N GLU A 9 -17.25 -6.02 -13.20
CA GLU A 9 -18.38 -6.32 -12.31
C GLU A 9 -18.24 -7.58 -11.42
N LYS A 10 -18.06 -7.37 -10.10
CA LYS A 10 -18.16 -8.34 -8.95
C LYS A 10 -16.88 -8.64 -8.16
N VAL A 11 -15.89 -7.75 -8.12
CA VAL A 11 -14.87 -7.84 -7.05
C VAL A 11 -15.41 -7.06 -5.84
N PRO A 12 -15.68 -7.71 -4.69
CA PRO A 12 -16.10 -7.01 -3.49
C PRO A 12 -15.01 -6.03 -3.05
N GLU A 13 -15.42 -4.83 -2.62
CA GLU A 13 -14.49 -3.86 -2.04
C GLU A 13 -13.71 -4.51 -0.90
N GLN A 14 -12.40 -4.31 -0.91
CA GLN A 14 -11.52 -4.84 0.10
C GLN A 14 -11.20 -3.74 1.12
N PRO A 15 -11.19 -4.05 2.42
CA PRO A 15 -10.68 -3.13 3.42
C PRO A 15 -9.27 -2.65 3.07
N LEU A 16 -8.95 -1.41 3.42
CA LEU A 16 -7.66 -0.79 3.06
C LEU A 16 -6.44 -1.59 3.53
N HIS A 17 -6.51 -2.23 4.70
CA HIS A 17 -5.41 -3.07 5.20
C HIS A 17 -5.19 -4.32 4.32
N CYS A 18 -6.24 -4.91 3.76
CA CYS A 18 -6.13 -6.00 2.78
C CYS A 18 -5.44 -5.53 1.51
N CYS A 19 -5.81 -4.35 1.00
CA CYS A 19 -5.11 -3.72 -0.14
C CYS A 19 -3.63 -3.48 0.18
N GLY A 20 -3.31 -3.10 1.43
CA GLY A 20 -1.94 -3.04 1.94
C GLY A 20 -1.20 -4.36 1.80
N GLY A 21 -1.76 -5.46 2.31
CA GLY A 21 -1.19 -6.81 2.17
C GLY A 21 -1.01 -7.25 0.71
N MET A 22 -2.01 -7.00 -0.16
CA MET A 22 -1.92 -7.27 -1.59
C MET A 22 -0.77 -6.48 -2.25
N SER A 23 -0.61 -5.20 -1.89
CA SER A 23 0.49 -4.37 -2.41
C SER A 23 1.86 -4.88 -1.97
N GLN A 24 2.00 -5.39 -0.73
CA GLN A 24 3.24 -6.01 -0.26
C GLN A 24 3.58 -7.25 -1.08
N GLY A 25 2.60 -8.11 -1.37
CA GLY A 25 2.81 -9.27 -2.24
C GLY A 25 3.24 -8.88 -3.65
N PHE A 26 2.58 -7.89 -4.23
CA PHE A 26 2.90 -7.39 -5.58
C PHE A 26 4.30 -6.76 -5.64
N ILE A 27 4.59 -5.82 -4.75
CA ILE A 27 5.87 -5.11 -4.68
C ILE A 27 6.99 -6.08 -4.32
N GLY A 28 6.78 -6.90 -3.30
CA GLY A 28 7.75 -7.88 -2.83
C GLY A 28 8.09 -8.93 -3.87
N TYR A 29 7.11 -9.42 -4.64
CA TYR A 29 7.37 -10.29 -5.79
C TYR A 29 8.35 -9.64 -6.78
N MET A 30 8.08 -8.39 -7.18
CA MET A 30 8.94 -7.66 -8.12
C MET A 30 10.35 -7.50 -7.57
N PHE A 31 10.48 -7.04 -6.31
CA PHE A 31 11.78 -6.85 -5.68
C PHE A 31 12.55 -8.16 -5.52
N GLN A 32 11.89 -9.21 -5.02
CA GLN A 32 12.49 -10.53 -4.83
C GLN A 32 13.04 -11.07 -6.15
N GLN A 33 12.23 -11.06 -7.21
CA GLN A 33 12.65 -11.53 -8.53
C GLN A 33 13.84 -10.71 -9.08
N SER A 34 13.75 -9.38 -9.03
CA SER A 34 14.81 -8.51 -9.56
C SER A 34 16.12 -8.68 -8.79
N LEU A 35 16.07 -8.69 -7.46
CA LEU A 35 17.26 -8.82 -6.62
C LEU A 35 17.92 -10.19 -6.77
N GLN A 36 17.12 -11.26 -6.75
CA GLN A 36 17.65 -12.62 -6.91
C GLN A 36 18.34 -12.81 -8.27
N ASN A 37 17.76 -12.27 -9.34
CA ASN A 37 18.38 -12.29 -10.67
C ASN A 37 19.71 -11.55 -10.70
N GLU A 38 19.79 -10.38 -10.06
CA GLU A 38 21.00 -9.57 -10.04
C GLU A 38 22.12 -10.21 -9.21
N LEU A 39 21.76 -10.78 -8.06
CA LEU A 39 22.67 -11.53 -7.19
C LEU A 39 23.27 -12.74 -7.92
N ALA A 40 22.44 -13.50 -8.65
CA ALA A 40 22.91 -14.62 -9.46
C ALA A 40 23.89 -14.18 -10.57
N LYS A 41 23.60 -13.08 -11.28
CA LYS A 41 24.49 -12.52 -12.33
C LYS A 41 25.86 -12.12 -11.79
N ARG A 42 25.92 -11.68 -10.53
CA ARG A 42 27.16 -11.28 -9.86
C ARG A 42 27.93 -12.45 -9.22
N GLY A 43 27.45 -13.69 -9.40
CA GLY A 43 28.09 -14.87 -8.81
C GLY A 43 27.82 -15.05 -7.31
N HIS A 44 26.80 -14.38 -6.76
CA HIS A 44 26.41 -14.46 -5.35
C HIS A 44 24.96 -14.94 -5.20
N PRO A 45 24.63 -16.19 -5.57
CA PRO A 45 23.25 -16.67 -5.48
C PRO A 45 22.82 -16.80 -4.01
N HIS A 46 22.13 -15.78 -3.50
CA HIS A 46 21.47 -15.83 -2.20
C HIS A 46 19.97 -16.03 -2.35
N THR A 47 19.39 -16.73 -1.38
CA THR A 47 17.93 -16.80 -1.25
C THR A 47 17.40 -15.43 -0.87
N VAL A 48 16.45 -14.91 -1.66
CA VAL A 48 15.71 -13.69 -1.36
C VAL A 48 14.27 -14.08 -1.05
N ALA A 49 13.74 -13.59 0.06
CA ALA A 49 12.37 -13.85 0.50
C ALA A 49 11.67 -12.54 0.86
N THR A 50 10.40 -12.43 0.46
CA THR A 50 9.48 -11.40 0.92
C THR A 50 8.59 -11.98 2.02
N VAL A 51 8.50 -11.28 3.14
CA VAL A 51 7.59 -11.62 4.25
C VAL A 51 6.47 -10.59 4.29
N ILE A 52 5.21 -11.05 4.16
CA ILE A 52 4.05 -10.19 4.42
C ILE A 52 4.08 -9.79 5.89
N THR A 53 4.03 -8.49 6.14
CA THR A 53 4.37 -7.90 7.44
C THR A 53 3.21 -7.07 7.97
N GLN A 54 2.87 -7.29 9.25
CA GLN A 54 1.87 -6.55 10.00
C GLN A 54 2.58 -5.58 10.97
N SER A 55 2.21 -4.29 10.89
CA SER A 55 2.64 -3.28 11.85
C SER A 55 1.56 -3.09 12.91
N ILE A 56 1.93 -3.28 14.17
CA ILE A 56 1.06 -3.02 15.31
C ILE A 56 1.03 -1.51 15.57
N VAL A 57 -0.16 -0.96 15.78
CA VAL A 57 -0.41 0.47 16.00
C VAL A 57 -1.30 0.68 17.23
N ASP A 58 -1.37 1.91 17.74
CA ASP A 58 -2.37 2.25 18.77
C ASP A 58 -3.76 2.34 18.15
N GLU A 59 -4.75 1.64 18.67
CA GLU A 59 -6.14 1.81 18.22
C GLU A 59 -6.69 3.23 18.50
N ASN A 60 -6.12 3.92 19.50
CA ASN A 60 -6.51 5.27 19.90
C ASN A 60 -5.61 6.36 19.28
N ASP A 61 -4.79 6.03 18.27
CA ASP A 61 -3.91 7.01 17.63
C ASP A 61 -4.75 8.18 17.02
N PRO A 62 -4.44 9.45 17.34
CA PRO A 62 -5.14 10.60 16.77
C PRO A 62 -5.16 10.64 15.23
N ALA A 63 -4.23 9.95 14.56
CA ALA A 63 -4.19 9.85 13.11
C ALA A 63 -5.44 9.19 12.49
N PHE A 64 -6.20 8.39 13.26
CA PHE A 64 -7.49 7.86 12.81
C PHE A 64 -8.56 8.93 12.68
N GLN A 65 -8.49 10.00 13.48
CA GLN A 65 -9.43 11.12 13.46
C GLN A 65 -9.06 12.20 12.43
N ASN A 66 -7.78 12.29 12.06
CA ASN A 66 -7.30 13.22 11.04
C ASN A 66 -6.41 12.51 9.99
N PRO A 67 -7.02 11.91 8.95
CA PRO A 67 -6.30 11.33 7.83
C PRO A 67 -5.42 12.37 7.10
N THR A 68 -4.13 12.06 6.94
CA THR A 68 -3.15 12.99 6.34
C THR A 68 -2.31 12.37 5.23
N LYS A 69 -2.15 11.04 5.22
CA LYS A 69 -1.24 10.38 4.28
C LYS A 69 -1.89 10.19 2.92
N PRO A 70 -1.36 10.78 1.84
CA PRO A 70 -1.95 10.67 0.53
C PRO A 70 -1.59 9.33 -0.14
N ILE A 71 -2.57 8.69 -0.76
CA ILE A 71 -2.44 7.42 -1.48
C ILE A 71 -2.98 7.52 -2.91
N GLY A 72 -2.59 6.57 -3.77
CA GLY A 72 -3.09 6.47 -5.13
C GLY A 72 -2.69 7.65 -6.03
N GLN A 73 -3.44 7.78 -7.13
CA GLN A 73 -3.23 8.77 -8.19
C GLN A 73 -3.72 10.17 -7.82
N PHE A 74 -3.34 11.14 -8.66
CA PHE A 74 -3.84 12.52 -8.59
C PHE A 74 -5.16 12.68 -9.33
N PHE A 75 -6.01 13.54 -8.80
CA PHE A 75 -7.31 13.92 -9.36
C PHE A 75 -7.38 15.43 -9.57
N SER A 76 -8.17 15.88 -10.55
CA SER A 76 -8.53 17.28 -10.66
C SER A 76 -9.45 17.69 -9.50
N GLU A 77 -9.58 19.00 -9.26
CA GLU A 77 -10.51 19.52 -8.24
C GLU A 77 -11.96 19.09 -8.52
N GLU A 78 -12.38 19.10 -9.79
CA GLU A 78 -13.73 18.66 -10.18
C GLU A 78 -13.99 17.18 -9.89
N GLN A 79 -13.00 16.32 -10.17
CA GLN A 79 -13.07 14.89 -9.83
C GLN A 79 -13.09 14.69 -8.32
N ALA A 80 -12.25 15.43 -7.59
CA ALA A 80 -12.18 15.35 -6.13
C ALA A 80 -13.51 15.74 -5.48
N LYS A 81 -14.16 16.82 -5.95
CA LYS A 81 -15.49 17.22 -5.47
C LYS A 81 -16.54 16.11 -5.61
N LYS A 82 -16.52 15.38 -6.73
CA LYS A 82 -17.41 14.23 -6.94
C LYS A 82 -17.13 13.10 -5.96
N MET A 83 -15.88 12.70 -5.81
CA MET A 83 -15.51 11.61 -4.90
C MET A 83 -15.72 11.98 -3.42
N ILE A 84 -15.50 13.25 -3.04
CA ILE A 84 -15.82 13.75 -1.69
C ILE A 84 -17.32 13.65 -1.42
N ALA A 85 -18.16 13.98 -2.40
CA ALA A 85 -19.62 13.81 -2.28
C ALA A 85 -20.04 12.34 -2.14
N GLU A 86 -19.25 11.41 -2.68
CA GLU A 86 -19.41 9.96 -2.53
C GLU A 86 -18.79 9.41 -1.22
N GLY A 87 -18.20 10.26 -0.39
CA GLY A 87 -17.66 9.92 0.93
C GLY A 87 -16.14 9.70 1.00
N ALA A 88 -15.41 9.94 -0.09
CA ALA A 88 -13.94 9.84 -0.08
C ALA A 88 -13.32 10.99 0.75
N THR A 89 -12.36 10.66 1.61
CA THR A 89 -11.56 11.68 2.30
C THR A 89 -10.39 12.08 1.40
N MET A 90 -10.37 13.32 0.93
CA MET A 90 -9.34 13.83 0.02
C MET A 90 -8.74 15.14 0.50
N LYS A 91 -7.49 15.40 0.12
CA LYS A 91 -6.81 16.68 0.34
C LYS A 91 -6.08 17.12 -0.93
N GLU A 92 -5.93 18.42 -1.10
CA GLU A 92 -5.07 19.00 -2.11
C GLU A 92 -3.59 18.74 -1.74
N ASP A 93 -2.78 18.34 -2.72
CA ASP A 93 -1.36 18.01 -2.57
C ASP A 93 -0.53 19.08 -3.30
N ALA A 94 -0.39 20.25 -2.66
CA ALA A 94 0.49 21.36 -3.05
C ALA A 94 0.46 21.72 -4.55
N GLY A 95 -0.74 21.95 -5.11
CA GLY A 95 -0.90 22.34 -6.52
C GLY A 95 -0.70 21.24 -7.55
N ARG A 96 -0.38 20.00 -7.13
CA ARG A 96 -0.25 18.84 -8.05
C ARG A 96 -1.58 18.15 -8.33
N GLY A 97 -2.64 18.59 -7.65
CA GLY A 97 -3.98 18.01 -7.70
C GLY A 97 -4.41 17.46 -6.34
N TRP A 98 -5.46 16.66 -6.35
CA TRP A 98 -6.10 16.10 -5.17
C TRP A 98 -5.81 14.63 -5.03
N ARG A 99 -5.69 14.14 -3.80
CA ARG A 99 -5.45 12.72 -3.51
C ARG A 99 -6.32 12.24 -2.37
N VAL A 100 -6.66 10.94 -2.40
CA VAL A 100 -7.27 10.27 -1.26
C VAL A 100 -6.27 10.27 -0.12
N VAL A 101 -6.71 10.65 1.08
CA VAL A 101 -5.90 10.59 2.29
C VAL A 101 -6.44 9.54 3.25
N VAL A 102 -5.53 8.87 3.93
CA VAL A 102 -5.85 7.80 4.88
C VAL A 102 -5.15 8.05 6.23
N PRO A 103 -5.63 7.43 7.32
CA PRO A 103 -4.91 7.42 8.58
C PRO A 103 -3.47 6.94 8.42
N SER A 104 -2.56 7.54 9.18
CA SER A 104 -1.15 7.15 9.21
C SER A 104 -0.66 7.09 10.66
N PRO A 105 -1.19 6.16 11.47
CA PRO A 105 -0.79 5.99 12.86
C PRO A 105 0.68 5.60 12.97
N GLN A 106 1.29 5.90 14.12
CA GLN A 106 2.69 5.56 14.37
C GLN A 106 2.83 4.05 14.63
N PRO A 107 3.78 3.35 13.95
CA PRO A 107 4.03 1.95 14.22
C PRO A 107 4.67 1.76 15.59
N LYS A 108 4.11 0.85 16.40
CA LYS A 108 4.64 0.47 17.72
C LYS A 108 5.59 -0.73 17.65
N SER A 109 5.25 -1.72 16.84
CA SER A 109 6.06 -2.93 16.66
C SER A 109 5.71 -3.65 15.36
N ILE A 110 6.54 -4.62 14.99
CA ILE A 110 6.34 -5.51 13.84
C ILE A 110 6.01 -6.90 14.36
N ALA A 111 4.87 -7.47 13.94
CA ALA A 111 4.43 -8.77 14.42
C ALA A 111 5.38 -9.91 14.01
N GLU A 112 5.88 -9.86 12.77
CA GLU A 112 6.80 -10.86 12.21
C GLU A 112 8.28 -10.58 12.51
N ALA A 113 8.60 -9.70 13.47
CA ALA A 113 9.99 -9.32 13.76
C ALA A 113 10.90 -10.52 14.04
N GLU A 114 10.43 -11.48 14.84
CA GLU A 114 11.20 -12.69 15.17
C GLU A 114 11.38 -13.63 13.97
N ALA A 115 10.48 -13.59 12.97
CA ALA A 115 10.63 -14.39 11.76
C ALA A 115 11.70 -13.83 10.80
N VAL A 116 12.01 -12.54 10.89
CA VAL A 116 12.99 -11.85 10.03
C VAL A 116 14.36 -11.73 10.71
N LYS A 117 14.40 -11.81 12.04
CA LYS A 117 15.62 -11.70 12.82
C LYS A 117 16.55 -12.90 12.56
N THR A 118 17.79 -12.59 12.22
CA THR A 118 18.89 -13.53 11.94
C THR A 118 20.04 -13.29 12.89
#